data_AF-A0A968WIB8-F1
#
_entry.id   AF-A0A968WIB8-F1
#
_cell.length_a   1.000
_cell.length_b   1.000
_cell.length_c   1.000
_cell.angle_alpha   90.00
_cell.angle_beta   90.00
_cell.angle_gamma   90.00
#
_symmetry.space_group_name_H-M   'P 1'
#
loop_
_entity.id
_entity.type
_entity.pdbx_description
1 polymer ?
#
loop_
_entity_poly.entity_id
_entity_poly.type
_entity_poly.pdbx_seq_one_letter_code
_entity_poly.pdbx_strand_id
1 'polypeptide(L)'
;RVDNRGNGALTVLPTTFYAYTANDTRRDVTCATYNVNANGTIAPRQLREIVDGKYRRDWIVPNMMASTAQYFGLNWVMIRYSDVLLMFAEAENELNNGPTAAAIDAFEKVRIRAFGGNASLIGTTPSSYDGFFNAIVNERMLELCGEGVRKFDLIRWNLLEQRLAEVKQQLADMVAGLPPYDNLPTTMYFTPGITTMTWDNSLYDPAPVTPPTGSTAVAWTSSTIQTTLIDVLAYGFEPGKDELLPFHTTTIDANPKIIQNNGY
;
A
#
# COMPACT_ATOMS: atom_id res chain seq x y z
N ARG A 1 -12.94 3.67 -8.57
CA ARG A 1 -13.75 4.79 -9.14
C ARG A 1 -15.20 4.34 -9.23
N VAL A 2 -16.15 5.27 -9.30
CA VAL A 2 -17.58 4.97 -9.51
C VAL A 2 -18.05 5.77 -10.72
N ASP A 3 -18.55 5.11 -11.77
CA ASP A 3 -19.01 5.77 -13.02
C ASP A 3 -17.97 6.77 -13.58
N ASN A 4 -16.71 6.35 -13.66
CA ASN A 4 -15.57 7.20 -14.06
C ASN A 4 -15.33 8.46 -13.17
N ARG A 5 -15.98 8.55 -12.01
CA ARG A 5 -15.80 9.60 -11.00
C ARG A 5 -14.95 9.13 -9.82
N GLY A 6 -14.31 10.08 -9.16
CA GLY A 6 -13.37 9.84 -8.07
C GLY A 6 -11.92 9.75 -8.59
N ASN A 7 -10.99 10.25 -7.79
CA ASN A 7 -9.58 10.26 -8.13
C ASN A 7 -9.03 8.82 -8.19
N GLY A 8 -8.21 8.51 -9.20
CA GLY A 8 -7.45 7.27 -9.29
C GLY A 8 -5.97 7.52 -9.57
N ALA A 9 -5.46 8.70 -9.21
CA ALA A 9 -4.08 9.11 -9.41
C ALA A 9 -3.13 8.46 -8.40
N LEU A 10 -3.63 8.02 -7.24
CA LEU A 10 -2.87 7.22 -6.28
C LEU A 10 -3.06 5.74 -6.59
N THR A 11 -2.08 5.17 -7.28
CA THR A 11 -2.01 3.74 -7.59
C THR A 11 -1.22 3.01 -6.50
N VAL A 12 -1.71 1.85 -6.07
CA VAL A 12 -0.96 0.95 -5.18
C VAL A 12 -0.02 0.13 -6.06
N LEU A 13 1.27 0.10 -5.72
CA LEU A 13 2.23 -0.72 -6.46
C LEU A 13 1.91 -2.22 -6.30
N PRO A 14 2.10 -3.04 -7.34
CA PRO A 14 1.93 -4.49 -7.26
C PRO A 14 2.68 -5.13 -6.08
N THR A 15 3.90 -4.68 -5.80
CA THR A 15 4.71 -5.13 -4.66
C THR A 15 4.07 -4.78 -3.31
N THR A 16 3.43 -3.61 -3.19
CA THR A 16 2.69 -3.25 -1.98
C THR A 16 1.43 -4.10 -1.80
N PHE A 17 0.71 -4.42 -2.89
CA PHE A 17 -0.45 -5.32 -2.83
C PHE A 17 -0.06 -6.70 -2.26
N TYR A 18 1.06 -7.26 -2.74
CA TYR A 18 1.57 -8.55 -2.31
C TYR A 18 2.42 -8.53 -1.03
N ALA A 19 2.73 -7.34 -0.49
CA ALA A 19 3.31 -7.22 0.85
C ALA A 19 2.30 -7.61 1.95
N TYR A 20 0.99 -7.51 1.65
CA TYR A 20 -0.04 -8.09 2.50
C TYR A 20 -0.13 -9.60 2.26
N THR A 21 -0.15 -10.38 3.34
CA THR A 21 -0.38 -11.83 3.24
C THR A 21 -1.86 -12.14 2.98
N ALA A 22 -2.16 -13.38 2.59
CA ALA A 22 -3.51 -13.78 2.17
C ALA A 22 -4.61 -13.46 3.18
N ASN A 23 -4.32 -13.59 4.47
CA ASN A 23 -5.27 -13.39 5.57
C ASN A 23 -5.25 -11.99 6.17
N ASP A 24 -4.40 -11.08 5.68
CA ASP A 24 -4.38 -9.71 6.17
C ASP A 24 -5.59 -8.93 5.66
N THR A 25 -6.53 -8.64 6.56
CA THR A 25 -7.81 -7.99 6.23
C THR A 25 -7.62 -6.56 5.73
N ARG A 26 -6.47 -5.93 6.00
CA ARG A 26 -6.17 -4.57 5.54
C ARG A 26 -5.98 -4.49 4.04
N ARG A 27 -5.55 -5.58 3.38
CA ARG A 27 -5.34 -5.58 1.92
C ARG A 27 -6.59 -5.11 1.20
N ASP A 28 -7.74 -5.69 1.51
CA ASP A 28 -8.99 -5.42 0.77
C ASP A 28 -9.57 -4.04 1.09
N VAL A 29 -9.22 -3.47 2.26
CA VAL A 29 -9.54 -2.09 2.66
C VAL A 29 -8.60 -1.07 2.01
N THR A 30 -7.31 -1.37 1.91
CA THR A 30 -6.28 -0.46 1.36
C THR A 30 -6.23 -0.52 -0.16
N CYS A 31 -6.42 -1.69 -0.76
CA CYS A 31 -6.24 -1.93 -2.19
C CYS A 31 -7.60 -2.12 -2.86
N ALA A 32 -8.08 -1.11 -3.58
CA ALA A 32 -9.31 -1.24 -4.34
C ALA A 32 -9.04 -2.01 -5.64
N THR A 33 -9.47 -3.28 -5.68
CA THR A 33 -9.30 -4.23 -6.80
C THR A 33 -10.38 -4.12 -7.89
N TYR A 34 -11.30 -3.16 -7.76
CA TYR A 34 -12.42 -2.99 -8.70
C TYR A 34 -12.75 -1.52 -8.96
N ASN A 35 -13.58 -1.32 -9.97
CA ASN A 35 -14.35 -0.12 -10.23
C ASN A 35 -15.85 -0.44 -10.11
N VAL A 36 -16.65 0.58 -9.82
CA VAL A 36 -18.11 0.47 -9.84
C VAL A 36 -18.63 1.21 -11.07
N ASN A 37 -19.50 0.57 -11.84
CA ASN A 37 -20.14 1.13 -13.03
C ASN A 37 -21.35 1.98 -12.63
N ALA A 38 -21.90 2.76 -13.58
CA ALA A 38 -23.10 3.57 -13.38
C ALA A 38 -24.30 2.78 -12.83
N ASN A 39 -24.46 1.54 -13.27
CA ASN A 39 -25.53 0.64 -12.85
C ASN A 39 -25.24 -0.08 -11.51
N GLY A 40 -24.14 0.27 -10.84
CA GLY A 40 -23.74 -0.33 -9.57
C GLY A 40 -23.02 -1.69 -9.69
N THR A 41 -22.91 -2.26 -10.88
CA THR A 41 -22.11 -3.48 -11.05
C THR A 41 -20.63 -3.18 -10.95
N ILE A 42 -19.85 -4.15 -10.53
CA ILE A 42 -18.40 -4.01 -10.44
C ILE A 42 -17.72 -4.43 -11.74
N ALA A 43 -16.58 -3.81 -12.03
CA ALA A 43 -15.63 -4.25 -13.03
C ALA A 43 -14.27 -4.46 -12.34
N PRO A 44 -13.58 -5.60 -12.56
CA PRO A 44 -12.27 -5.82 -11.96
C PRO A 44 -11.25 -4.82 -12.49
N ARG A 45 -10.24 -4.55 -11.68
CA ARG A 45 -9.02 -3.87 -12.11
C ARG A 45 -7.95 -4.89 -12.41
N GLN A 46 -7.02 -4.55 -13.29
CA GLN A 46 -5.76 -5.27 -13.36
C GLN A 46 -4.89 -4.90 -12.15
N LEU A 47 -3.91 -5.76 -11.82
CA LEU A 47 -3.00 -5.54 -10.69
C LEU A 47 -2.29 -4.17 -10.75
N ARG A 48 -1.84 -3.75 -11.94
CA ARG A 48 -1.20 -2.43 -12.15
C ARG A 48 -2.16 -1.23 -12.03
N GLU A 49 -3.46 -1.46 -11.99
CA GLU A 49 -4.49 -0.40 -11.96
C GLU A 49 -5.13 -0.27 -10.58
N ILE A 50 -4.66 -1.02 -9.59
CA ILE A 50 -5.15 -0.94 -8.21
C ILE A 50 -4.88 0.47 -7.68
N VAL A 51 -5.89 1.01 -7.01
CA VAL A 51 -5.82 2.35 -6.39
C VAL A 51 -6.06 2.24 -4.90
N ASP A 52 -5.72 3.31 -4.18
CA ASP A 52 -6.04 3.42 -2.76
C ASP A 52 -7.55 3.28 -2.53
N GLY A 53 -7.89 2.41 -1.60
CA GLY A 53 -9.24 2.06 -1.21
C GLY A 53 -9.69 2.67 0.12
N LYS A 54 -8.80 3.29 0.92
CA LYS A 54 -9.18 3.83 2.23
C LYS A 54 -10.23 4.93 2.15
N TYR A 55 -10.22 5.69 1.05
CA TYR A 55 -11.14 6.82 0.82
C TYR A 55 -12.14 6.54 -0.31
N ARG A 56 -12.52 5.26 -0.50
CA ARG A 56 -13.36 4.85 -1.62
C ARG A 56 -14.78 5.39 -1.54
N ARG A 57 -15.30 5.77 -2.70
CA ARG A 57 -16.58 6.48 -2.80
C ARG A 57 -17.79 5.59 -2.51
N ASP A 58 -17.72 4.32 -2.88
CA ASP A 58 -18.80 3.34 -2.76
C ASP A 58 -19.08 2.93 -1.30
N TRP A 59 -18.19 3.26 -0.36
CA TRP A 59 -18.38 3.00 1.07
C TRP A 59 -18.87 4.22 1.86
N ILE A 60 -19.04 5.37 1.20
CA ILE A 60 -19.56 6.58 1.86
C ILE A 60 -21.04 6.40 2.15
N VAL A 61 -21.44 6.74 3.38
CA VAL A 61 -22.83 6.77 3.82
C VAL A 61 -23.22 8.22 4.17
N PRO A 62 -24.33 8.76 3.63
CA PRO A 62 -25.25 8.13 2.67
C PRO A 62 -24.60 7.90 1.29
N ASN A 63 -25.13 6.94 0.52
CA ASN A 63 -24.58 6.55 -0.78
C ASN A 63 -24.43 7.77 -1.72
N MET A 64 -23.18 8.04 -2.14
CA MET A 64 -22.83 9.16 -3.03
C MET A 64 -22.52 8.72 -4.47
N MET A 65 -22.81 7.49 -4.89
CA MET A 65 -22.42 6.96 -6.21
C MET A 65 -22.96 7.77 -7.40
N ALA A 66 -24.20 8.27 -7.32
CA ALA A 66 -24.81 9.08 -8.38
C ALA A 66 -24.38 10.56 -8.37
N SER A 67 -23.77 11.04 -7.28
CA SER A 67 -23.37 12.45 -7.14
C SER A 67 -22.20 12.83 -8.07
N THR A 68 -22.13 14.08 -8.49
CA THR A 68 -20.97 14.62 -9.25
C THR A 68 -19.90 15.23 -8.33
N ALA A 69 -20.18 15.35 -7.03
CA ALA A 69 -19.25 15.89 -6.05
C ALA A 69 -17.92 15.10 -6.03
N GLN A 70 -16.81 15.81 -5.85
CA GLN A 70 -15.47 15.24 -5.64
C GLN A 70 -14.96 15.43 -4.20
N TYR A 71 -15.77 16.07 -3.36
CA TYR A 71 -15.51 16.27 -1.94
C TYR A 71 -16.55 15.49 -1.14
N PHE A 72 -16.09 14.52 -0.35
CA PHE A 72 -16.95 13.51 0.25
C PHE A 72 -17.13 13.65 1.77
N GLY A 73 -16.59 14.71 2.36
CA GLY A 73 -16.62 14.90 3.82
C GLY A 73 -15.87 13.81 4.60
N LEU A 74 -14.97 13.07 3.93
CA LEU A 74 -14.11 12.10 4.57
C LEU A 74 -13.03 12.82 5.37
N ASN A 75 -12.85 12.40 6.62
CA ASN A 75 -11.80 12.95 7.47
C ASN A 75 -10.44 12.39 7.03
N TRP A 76 -9.50 13.28 6.75
CA TRP A 76 -8.10 12.88 6.57
C TRP A 76 -7.50 12.53 7.93
N VAL A 77 -6.94 11.33 8.05
CA VAL A 77 -6.34 10.87 9.30
C VAL A 77 -5.00 11.58 9.48
N MET A 78 -4.89 12.39 10.53
CA MET A 78 -3.62 13.04 10.92
C MET A 78 -2.83 12.19 11.92
N ILE A 79 -3.53 11.57 12.88
CA ILE A 79 -2.97 10.65 13.88
C ILE A 79 -4.08 9.69 14.29
N ARG A 80 -3.71 8.45 14.59
CA ARG A 80 -4.63 7.44 15.14
C ARG A 80 -3.91 6.46 16.03
N TYR A 81 -4.67 5.71 16.81
CA TYR A 81 -4.09 4.90 17.88
C TYR A 81 -3.08 3.84 17.41
N SER A 82 -3.28 3.20 16.25
CA SER A 82 -2.27 2.25 15.72
C SER A 82 -0.94 2.93 15.38
N ASP A 83 -0.95 4.19 14.92
CA ASP A 83 0.28 4.94 14.68
C ASP A 83 1.01 5.22 16.01
N VAL A 84 0.25 5.62 17.05
CA VAL A 84 0.79 5.80 18.41
C VAL A 84 1.41 4.51 18.97
N LEU A 85 0.73 3.37 18.80
CA LEU A 85 1.25 2.07 19.23
C LEU A 85 2.56 1.70 18.52
N LEU A 86 2.65 1.95 17.21
CA LEU A 86 3.86 1.65 16.44
C LEU A 86 4.99 2.63 16.76
N MET A 87 4.71 3.91 17.00
CA MET A 87 5.71 4.88 17.49
C MET A 87 6.20 4.51 18.89
N PHE A 88 5.31 4.07 19.78
CA PHE A 88 5.67 3.59 21.11
C PHE A 88 6.57 2.34 21.04
N ALA A 89 6.20 1.35 20.22
CA ALA A 89 7.00 0.14 20.03
C ALA A 89 8.39 0.46 19.47
N GLU A 90 8.47 1.41 18.54
CA GLU A 90 9.75 1.89 18.00
C GLU A 90 10.60 2.57 19.07
N ALA A 91 10.04 3.52 19.82
CA ALA A 91 10.76 4.24 20.86
C ALA A 91 11.29 3.28 21.95
N GLU A 92 10.48 2.31 22.36
CA GLU A 92 10.90 1.28 23.32
C GLU A 92 12.06 0.42 22.78
N ASN A 93 12.03 0.06 21.49
CA ASN A 93 13.11 -0.72 20.87
C ASN A 93 14.43 0.06 20.86
N GLU A 94 14.38 1.34 20.49
CA GLU A 94 15.52 2.25 20.47
C GLU A 94 16.09 2.50 21.87
N LEU A 95 15.24 2.85 22.83
CA LEU A 95 15.67 3.20 24.20
C LEU A 95 16.30 2.03 24.95
N ASN A 96 15.86 0.80 24.67
CA ASN A 96 16.29 -0.39 25.39
C ASN A 96 17.26 -1.28 24.60
N ASN A 97 17.66 -0.87 23.39
CA ASN A 97 18.49 -1.67 22.47
C ASN A 97 17.89 -3.08 22.22
N GLY A 98 16.56 -3.12 22.06
CA GLY A 98 15.77 -4.32 21.86
C GLY A 98 14.33 -4.15 22.31
N PRO A 99 13.40 -5.00 21.82
CA PRO A 99 11.99 -4.88 22.16
C PRO A 99 11.71 -5.21 23.63
N THR A 100 11.04 -4.30 24.33
CA THR A 100 10.44 -4.59 25.64
C THR A 100 9.16 -5.42 25.48
N ALA A 101 8.67 -6.02 26.56
CA ALA A 101 7.38 -6.71 26.54
C ALA A 101 6.22 -5.78 26.14
N ALA A 102 6.30 -4.51 26.54
CA ALA A 102 5.30 -3.50 26.17
C ALA A 102 5.38 -3.14 24.67
N ALA A 103 6.59 -3.07 24.10
CA ALA A 103 6.79 -2.84 22.68
C ALA A 103 6.18 -3.98 21.84
N ILE A 104 6.45 -5.23 22.22
CA ILE A 104 5.90 -6.43 21.56
C ILE A 104 4.38 -6.41 21.62
N ASP A 105 3.79 -6.15 22.80
CA ASP A 105 2.33 -6.08 22.96
C ASP A 105 1.71 -4.97 22.10
N ALA A 106 2.32 -3.80 22.03
CA ALA A 106 1.84 -2.70 21.19
C ALA A 106 1.88 -3.05 19.68
N PHE A 107 2.97 -3.68 19.23
CA PHE A 107 3.13 -4.16 17.85
C PHE A 107 2.11 -5.27 17.52
N GLU A 108 2.01 -6.29 18.38
CA GLU A 108 1.10 -7.41 18.18
C GLU A 108 -0.37 -6.99 18.22
N LYS A 109 -0.76 -5.99 19.04
CA LYS A 109 -2.12 -5.43 19.02
C LYS A 109 -2.54 -4.92 17.64
N VAL A 110 -1.63 -4.24 16.92
CA VAL A 110 -1.90 -3.76 15.56
C VAL A 110 -2.07 -4.94 14.60
N ARG A 111 -1.19 -5.94 14.70
CA ARG A 111 -1.22 -7.13 13.84
C ARG A 111 -2.44 -8.00 14.10
N ILE A 112 -2.75 -8.30 15.35
CA ILE A 112 -3.92 -9.10 15.73
C ILE A 112 -5.19 -8.48 15.13
N ARG A 113 -5.34 -7.14 15.21
CA ARG A 113 -6.45 -6.45 14.55
C ARG A 113 -6.39 -6.59 13.03
N ALA A 114 -5.23 -6.43 12.41
CA ALA A 114 -5.05 -6.63 10.96
C ALA A 114 -5.48 -8.02 10.49
N PHE A 115 -5.33 -9.05 11.33
CA PHE A 115 -5.76 -10.42 11.06
C PHE A 115 -7.13 -10.77 11.69
N GLY A 116 -8.02 -9.77 11.83
CA GLY A 116 -9.40 -9.99 12.26
C GLY A 116 -9.54 -10.50 13.70
N GLY A 117 -8.56 -10.22 14.56
CA GLY A 117 -8.51 -10.70 15.95
C GLY A 117 -7.82 -12.05 16.12
N ASN A 118 -7.33 -12.68 15.04
CA ASN A 118 -6.72 -13.99 15.11
C ASN A 118 -5.20 -13.91 15.35
N ALA A 119 -4.79 -14.11 16.61
CA ALA A 119 -3.38 -14.07 17.00
C ALA A 119 -2.53 -15.17 16.34
N SER A 120 -3.09 -16.30 15.90
CA SER A 120 -2.29 -17.35 15.26
C SER A 120 -1.81 -17.00 13.86
N LEU A 121 -2.37 -15.95 13.25
CA LEU A 121 -2.06 -15.53 11.88
C LEU A 121 -1.04 -14.38 11.81
N ILE A 122 -0.65 -13.80 12.95
CA ILE A 122 0.32 -12.70 12.97
C ILE A 122 1.76 -13.18 12.73
N GLY A 123 2.03 -14.49 12.75
CA GLY A 123 3.38 -15.05 12.64
C GLY A 123 4.26 -14.73 13.86
N THR A 124 5.56 -14.95 13.74
CA THR A 124 6.52 -14.75 14.83
C THR A 124 6.95 -13.29 14.93
N THR A 125 6.79 -12.68 16.11
CA THR A 125 7.36 -11.36 16.40
C THR A 125 8.87 -11.50 16.67
N PRO A 126 9.74 -10.79 15.93
CA PRO A 126 11.18 -10.84 16.18
C PRO A 126 11.54 -10.25 17.55
N SER A 127 12.54 -10.85 18.21
CA SER A 127 12.99 -10.43 19.54
C SER A 127 14.34 -9.71 19.56
N SER A 128 15.07 -9.67 18.43
CA SER A 128 16.29 -8.88 18.31
C SER A 128 15.96 -7.43 17.98
N TYR A 129 16.84 -6.51 18.37
CA TYR A 129 16.72 -5.09 18.03
C TYR A 129 16.50 -4.87 16.53
N ASP A 130 17.40 -5.38 15.67
CA ASP A 130 17.31 -5.19 14.22
C ASP A 130 16.09 -5.88 13.62
N GLY A 131 15.76 -7.09 14.12
CA GLY A 131 14.61 -7.85 13.65
C GLY A 131 13.31 -7.12 13.94
N PHE A 132 13.17 -6.60 15.16
CA PHE A 132 11.98 -5.90 15.59
C PHE A 132 11.86 -4.52 14.95
N PHE A 133 12.96 -3.79 14.80
CA PHE A 133 13.01 -2.54 14.03
C PHE A 133 12.51 -2.75 12.59
N ASN A 134 13.06 -3.74 11.88
CA ASN A 134 12.60 -4.06 10.52
C ASN A 134 11.14 -4.51 10.48
N ALA A 135 10.66 -5.23 11.50
CA ALA A 135 9.26 -5.57 11.63
C ALA A 135 8.38 -4.32 11.77
N ILE A 136 8.77 -3.33 12.58
CA ILE A 136 8.07 -2.05 12.71
C ILE A 136 8.08 -1.27 11.39
N VAL A 137 9.23 -1.19 10.71
CA VAL A 137 9.36 -0.52 9.40
C VAL A 137 8.36 -1.09 8.41
N ASN A 138 8.21 -2.42 8.36
CA ASN A 138 7.25 -3.10 7.48
C ASN A 138 5.80 -2.90 7.96
N GLU A 139 5.55 -3.03 9.25
CA GLU A 139 4.19 -2.92 9.80
C GLU A 139 3.64 -1.50 9.63
N ARG A 140 4.48 -0.46 9.78
CA ARG A 140 4.09 0.93 9.48
C ARG A 140 3.73 1.12 8.01
N MET A 141 4.41 0.44 7.08
CA MET A 141 4.06 0.46 5.65
C MET A 141 2.66 -0.12 5.39
N LEU A 142 2.37 -1.28 5.99
CA LEU A 142 1.11 -2.00 5.80
C LEU A 142 -0.05 -1.28 6.50
N GLU A 143 0.17 -0.85 7.74
CA GLU A 143 -0.86 -0.24 8.56
C GLU A 143 -1.25 1.15 8.03
N LEU A 144 -0.26 1.98 7.70
CA LEU A 144 -0.42 3.40 7.37
C LEU A 144 -0.38 3.66 5.84
N CYS A 145 -0.50 2.61 5.03
CA CYS A 145 -0.56 2.74 3.58
C CYS A 145 -1.67 3.74 3.16
N GLY A 146 -1.37 4.70 2.28
CA GLY A 146 -2.34 5.72 1.86
C GLY A 146 -2.54 6.89 2.84
N GLU A 147 -1.84 6.94 3.99
CA GLU A 147 -1.99 8.02 4.99
C GLU A 147 -0.87 9.08 4.92
N GLY A 148 -0.02 9.04 3.89
CA GLY A 148 0.94 10.12 3.62
C GLY A 148 2.22 10.11 4.47
N VAL A 149 2.47 9.06 5.25
CA VAL A 149 3.60 9.01 6.20
C VAL A 149 4.85 8.31 5.69
N ARG A 150 4.73 7.40 4.70
CA ARG A 150 5.80 6.46 4.34
C ARG A 150 7.10 7.13 3.89
N LYS A 151 7.05 8.20 3.10
CA LYS A 151 8.25 8.93 2.67
C LYS A 151 9.02 9.47 3.89
N PHE A 152 8.32 10.10 4.81
CA PHE A 152 8.92 10.70 6.00
C PHE A 152 9.47 9.65 6.97
N ASP A 153 8.76 8.54 7.13
CA ASP A 153 9.25 7.37 7.87
C ASP A 153 10.57 6.86 7.29
N LEU A 154 10.67 6.71 5.97
CA LEU A 154 11.91 6.25 5.36
C LEU A 154 13.05 7.27 5.45
N ILE A 155 12.76 8.57 5.38
CA ILE A 155 13.78 9.62 5.54
C ILE A 155 14.35 9.61 6.95
N ARG A 156 13.50 9.58 7.99
CA ARG A 156 13.98 9.63 9.39
C ARG A 156 14.80 8.40 9.80
N TRP A 157 14.60 7.28 9.13
CA TRP A 157 15.41 6.07 9.31
C TRP A 157 16.62 5.99 8.38
N ASN A 158 16.81 6.97 7.49
CA ASN A 158 17.82 6.93 6.44
C ASN A 158 17.72 5.69 5.54
N LEU A 159 16.48 5.29 5.20
CA LEU A 159 16.15 4.10 4.41
C LEU A 159 15.51 4.42 3.05
N LEU A 160 15.27 5.69 2.71
CA LEU A 160 14.50 6.05 1.51
C LEU A 160 15.13 5.50 0.22
N GLU A 161 16.41 5.79 -0.02
CA GLU A 161 17.15 5.30 -1.19
C GLU A 161 17.10 3.77 -1.27
N GLN A 162 17.49 3.10 -0.18
CA GLN A 162 17.54 1.64 -0.11
C GLN A 162 16.18 1.02 -0.45
N ARG A 163 15.09 1.51 0.16
CA ARG A 163 13.75 0.95 -0.09
C ARG A 163 13.23 1.23 -1.49
N LEU A 164 13.58 2.36 -2.10
CA LEU A 164 13.23 2.63 -3.50
C LEU A 164 13.94 1.65 -4.43
N ALA A 165 15.22 1.37 -4.19
CA ALA A 165 15.98 0.38 -4.96
C ALA A 165 15.42 -1.05 -4.78
N GLU A 166 15.12 -1.46 -3.54
CA GLU A 166 14.50 -2.76 -3.24
C GLU A 166 13.17 -2.93 -3.96
N VAL A 167 12.29 -1.93 -3.93
CA VAL A 167 10.96 -2.02 -4.58
C VAL A 167 11.10 -2.08 -6.10
N LYS A 168 12.06 -1.37 -6.70
CA LYS A 168 12.35 -1.48 -8.13
C LYS A 168 12.78 -2.89 -8.51
N GLN A 169 13.67 -3.50 -7.73
CA GLN A 169 14.10 -4.88 -7.96
C GLN A 169 12.94 -5.86 -7.80
N GLN A 170 12.13 -5.70 -6.75
CA GLN A 170 10.94 -6.55 -6.54
C GLN A 170 9.94 -6.45 -7.70
N LEU A 171 9.74 -5.26 -8.28
CA LEU A 171 8.91 -5.10 -9.47
C LEU A 171 9.52 -5.82 -10.67
N ALA A 172 10.84 -5.73 -10.86
CA ALA A 172 11.54 -6.45 -11.93
C ALA A 172 11.42 -7.97 -11.77
N ASP A 173 11.60 -8.49 -10.55
CA ASP A 173 11.43 -9.90 -10.23
C ASP A 173 9.98 -10.37 -10.49
N MET A 174 8.99 -9.54 -10.15
CA MET A 174 7.58 -9.84 -10.42
C MET A 174 7.26 -9.87 -11.91
N VAL A 175 7.83 -8.95 -12.71
CA VAL A 175 7.71 -8.95 -14.18
C VAL A 175 8.36 -10.20 -14.79
N ALA A 176 9.52 -10.59 -14.26
CA ALA A 176 10.25 -11.77 -14.72
C ALA A 176 9.66 -13.10 -14.21
N GLY A 177 8.68 -13.06 -13.28
CA GLY A 177 8.12 -14.25 -12.65
C GLY A 177 9.14 -15.01 -11.80
N LEU A 178 10.06 -14.28 -11.14
CA LEU A 178 11.06 -14.86 -10.24
C LEU A 178 10.50 -15.01 -8.82
N PRO A 179 11.01 -15.96 -8.01
CA PRO A 179 10.61 -16.09 -6.62
C PRO A 179 10.75 -14.78 -5.83
N PRO A 180 9.81 -14.45 -4.92
CA PRO A 180 8.66 -15.25 -4.50
C PRO A 180 7.40 -15.07 -5.37
N TYR A 181 7.51 -14.43 -6.53
CA TYR A 181 6.38 -14.04 -7.39
C TYR A 181 6.04 -15.07 -8.47
N ASP A 182 6.85 -16.12 -8.59
CA ASP A 182 6.75 -17.19 -9.58
C ASP A 182 5.44 -18.00 -9.50
N ASN A 183 4.81 -18.04 -8.33
CA ASN A 183 3.55 -18.76 -8.08
C ASN A 183 2.31 -17.87 -8.06
N LEU A 184 2.43 -16.58 -8.37
CA LEU A 184 1.28 -15.68 -8.41
C LEU A 184 0.39 -15.94 -9.64
N PRO A 185 -0.93 -15.73 -9.52
CA PRO A 185 -1.84 -15.95 -10.64
C PRO A 185 -1.56 -14.97 -11.78
N THR A 186 -1.40 -15.49 -13.01
CA THR A 186 -1.28 -14.67 -14.22
C THR A 186 -2.65 -14.17 -14.71
N THR A 187 -3.72 -14.84 -14.30
CA THR A 187 -5.12 -14.53 -14.62
C THR A 187 -5.95 -14.64 -13.37
N MET A 188 -6.86 -13.69 -13.16
CA MET A 188 -7.89 -13.76 -12.12
C MET A 188 -9.27 -13.94 -12.75
N TYR A 189 -10.11 -14.76 -12.12
CA TYR A 189 -11.48 -15.05 -12.52
C TYR A 189 -12.45 -14.37 -11.56
N PHE A 190 -13.55 -13.84 -12.09
CA PHE A 190 -14.60 -13.18 -11.32
C PHE A 190 -15.97 -13.43 -11.96
N THR A 191 -17.02 -13.40 -11.15
CA THR A 191 -18.41 -13.49 -11.64
C THR A 191 -18.91 -12.10 -12.07
N PRO A 192 -19.31 -11.88 -13.34
CA PRO A 192 -19.76 -10.57 -13.82
C PRO A 192 -21.17 -10.22 -13.34
N GLY A 193 -21.51 -8.93 -13.34
CA GLY A 193 -22.88 -8.46 -13.06
C GLY A 193 -23.26 -8.36 -11.59
N ILE A 194 -22.32 -8.62 -10.67
CA ILE A 194 -22.50 -8.51 -9.22
C ILE A 194 -22.20 -7.09 -8.72
N THR A 195 -22.72 -6.74 -7.54
CA THR A 195 -22.50 -5.44 -6.87
C THR A 195 -21.43 -5.50 -5.78
N THR A 196 -20.85 -6.68 -5.54
CA THR A 196 -19.80 -6.94 -4.54
C THR A 196 -18.73 -7.83 -5.15
N MET A 197 -17.44 -7.51 -4.99
CA MET A 197 -16.37 -8.30 -5.61
C MET A 197 -15.97 -9.48 -4.74
N THR A 198 -15.89 -10.66 -5.35
CA THR A 198 -15.14 -11.79 -4.83
C THR A 198 -14.43 -12.45 -6.01
N TRP A 199 -13.16 -12.80 -5.81
CA TRP A 199 -12.39 -13.52 -6.83
C TRP A 199 -12.74 -14.99 -6.78
N ASP A 200 -12.94 -15.60 -7.94
CA ASP A 200 -13.31 -17.02 -8.09
C ASP A 200 -12.07 -17.94 -7.98
N ASN A 201 -10.88 -17.37 -7.85
CA ASN A 201 -9.63 -18.07 -7.56
C ASN A 201 -8.77 -17.29 -6.54
N SER A 202 -7.78 -17.98 -5.98
CA SER A 202 -6.81 -17.38 -5.05
C SER A 202 -6.04 -16.24 -5.70
N LEU A 203 -5.81 -15.18 -4.93
CA LEU A 203 -4.90 -14.09 -5.28
C LEU A 203 -3.43 -14.47 -5.11
N TYR A 204 -3.13 -15.57 -4.40
CA TYR A 204 -1.78 -15.94 -3.96
C TYR A 204 -1.29 -17.27 -4.54
N ASP A 205 -2.15 -17.99 -5.26
CA ASP A 205 -1.83 -19.27 -5.87
C ASP A 205 -2.05 -19.20 -7.39
N PRO A 206 -1.41 -20.09 -8.18
CA PRO A 206 -1.62 -20.14 -9.61
C PRO A 206 -3.09 -20.28 -9.99
N ALA A 207 -3.47 -19.65 -11.10
CA ALA A 207 -4.83 -19.73 -11.61
C ALA A 207 -5.22 -21.19 -11.91
N PRO A 208 -6.48 -21.60 -11.67
CA PRO A 208 -6.93 -22.93 -12.01
C PRO A 208 -6.82 -23.18 -13.51
N VAL A 209 -6.43 -24.41 -13.89
CA VAL A 209 -6.29 -24.82 -15.30
C VAL A 209 -7.63 -24.74 -16.04
N THR A 210 -8.74 -25.04 -15.34
CA THR A 210 -10.09 -24.91 -15.87
C THR A 210 -10.76 -23.67 -15.26
N PRO A 211 -11.25 -22.72 -16.07
CA PRO A 211 -11.99 -21.56 -15.59
C PRO A 211 -13.21 -21.98 -14.75
N PRO A 212 -13.47 -21.33 -13.61
CA PRO A 212 -14.71 -21.53 -12.86
C PRO A 212 -15.95 -21.27 -13.74
N THR A 213 -17.00 -22.09 -13.59
CA THR A 213 -18.21 -21.96 -14.41
C THR A 213 -18.89 -20.61 -14.23
N GLY A 214 -19.20 -19.93 -15.33
CA GLY A 214 -19.86 -18.61 -15.31
C GLY A 214 -18.92 -17.44 -14.99
N SER A 215 -17.64 -17.70 -14.74
CA SER A 215 -16.65 -16.64 -14.51
C SER A 215 -16.20 -15.97 -15.81
N THR A 216 -15.71 -14.75 -15.66
CA THR A 216 -14.97 -13.99 -16.67
C THR A 216 -13.54 -13.78 -16.17
N ALA A 217 -12.60 -13.58 -17.09
CA ALA A 217 -11.17 -13.44 -16.76
C ALA A 217 -10.70 -11.97 -16.84
N VAL A 218 -9.71 -11.63 -16.02
CA VAL A 218 -8.88 -10.44 -16.14
C VAL A 218 -7.40 -10.83 -16.04
N ALA A 219 -6.56 -10.24 -16.90
CA ALA A 219 -5.12 -10.43 -16.81
C ALA A 219 -4.57 -9.82 -15.50
N TRP A 220 -3.60 -10.50 -14.87
CA TRP A 220 -3.12 -10.15 -13.54
C TRP A 220 -1.60 -9.88 -13.50
N THR A 221 -0.70 -10.84 -13.27
CA THR A 221 0.74 -10.54 -13.06
C THR A 221 1.57 -10.37 -14.35
N SER A 222 1.48 -11.29 -15.32
CA SER A 222 2.53 -11.43 -16.35
C SER A 222 2.39 -10.57 -17.61
N SER A 223 1.20 -10.06 -17.94
CA SER A 223 0.99 -9.18 -19.10
C SER A 223 0.61 -7.75 -18.72
N THR A 224 0.38 -7.48 -17.44
CA THR A 224 -0.14 -6.18 -16.98
C THR A 224 0.87 -5.38 -16.15
N ILE A 225 1.86 -6.00 -15.51
CA ILE A 225 2.95 -5.25 -14.88
C ILE A 225 3.92 -4.83 -15.99
N GLN A 226 3.80 -3.58 -16.41
CA GLN A 226 4.63 -3.04 -17.48
C GLN A 226 5.97 -2.57 -16.92
N THR A 227 7.04 -2.68 -17.71
CA THR A 227 8.35 -2.06 -17.41
C THR A 227 8.20 -0.58 -17.07
N THR A 228 7.19 0.08 -17.63
CA THR A 228 6.84 1.48 -17.32
C THR A 228 6.65 1.76 -15.83
N LEU A 229 6.13 0.83 -15.02
CA LEU A 229 6.02 1.03 -13.57
C LEU A 229 7.39 1.12 -12.88
N ILE A 230 8.36 0.34 -13.37
CA ILE A 230 9.75 0.37 -12.88
C ILE A 230 10.40 1.70 -13.27
N ASP A 231 10.15 2.17 -14.50
CA ASP A 231 10.74 3.39 -15.04
C ASP A 231 10.21 4.67 -14.36
N VAL A 232 8.93 4.71 -13.99
CA VAL A 232 8.31 5.89 -13.35
C VAL A 232 8.50 5.91 -11.83
N LEU A 233 8.74 4.77 -11.19
CA LEU A 233 8.95 4.73 -9.74
C LEU A 233 10.22 5.49 -9.39
N ALA A 234 10.09 6.50 -8.53
CA ALA A 234 11.21 7.35 -8.11
C ALA A 234 12.01 7.91 -9.31
N TYR A 235 11.30 8.23 -10.41
CA TYR A 235 11.93 8.84 -11.57
C TYR A 235 12.56 10.19 -11.17
N GLY A 236 13.85 10.33 -11.44
CA GLY A 236 14.63 11.51 -11.09
C GLY A 236 15.02 11.64 -9.63
N PHE A 237 14.78 10.62 -8.79
CA PHE A 237 15.25 10.63 -7.40
C PHE A 237 16.78 10.60 -7.33
N GLU A 238 17.35 11.58 -6.65
CA GLU A 238 18.77 11.74 -6.34
C GLU A 238 18.98 11.66 -4.81
N PRO A 239 19.72 10.64 -4.32
CA PRO A 239 20.04 10.50 -2.90
C PRO A 239 20.80 11.70 -2.33
N GLY A 240 20.43 12.14 -1.13
CA GLY A 240 21.04 13.29 -0.46
C GLY A 240 20.56 14.67 -0.97
N LYS A 241 19.54 14.68 -1.84
CA LYS A 241 18.88 15.87 -2.38
C LYS A 241 17.36 15.78 -2.22
N ASP A 242 16.74 14.74 -2.76
CA ASP A 242 15.28 14.64 -2.90
C ASP A 242 14.52 14.15 -1.65
N GLU A 243 15.26 13.90 -0.57
CA GLU A 243 14.70 13.77 0.77
C GLU A 243 14.01 15.08 1.20
N LEU A 244 14.54 16.24 0.77
CA LEU A 244 13.98 17.56 1.02
C LEU A 244 13.36 18.16 -0.25
N LEU A 245 12.47 19.13 -0.07
CA LEU A 245 11.89 19.90 -1.18
C LEU A 245 12.65 21.20 -1.40
N PRO A 246 12.74 21.72 -2.64
CA PRO A 246 13.35 23.02 -2.87
C PRO A 246 12.53 24.15 -2.24
N PHE A 247 13.22 25.22 -1.83
CA PHE A 247 12.57 26.50 -1.60
C PHE A 247 12.24 27.16 -2.93
N HIS A 248 11.01 27.68 -3.05
CA HIS A 248 10.59 28.45 -4.21
C HIS A 248 11.38 29.77 -4.29
N THR A 249 11.69 30.25 -5.51
CA THR A 249 12.52 31.45 -5.72
C THR A 249 11.99 32.66 -4.97
N THR A 250 10.67 32.86 -4.95
CA THR A 250 10.05 33.98 -4.22
C THR A 250 10.33 33.95 -2.72
N THR A 251 10.52 32.78 -2.11
CA THR A 251 10.86 32.63 -0.69
C THR A 251 12.29 33.09 -0.44
N ILE A 252 13.21 32.78 -1.35
CA ILE A 252 14.62 33.20 -1.30
C ILE A 252 14.72 34.72 -1.54
N ASP A 253 14.02 35.23 -2.56
CA ASP A 253 14.02 36.67 -2.89
C ASP A 253 13.46 37.53 -1.75
N ALA A 254 12.43 37.03 -1.04
CA ALA A 254 11.82 37.72 0.09
C ALA A 254 12.72 37.75 1.35
N ASN A 255 13.61 36.78 1.51
CA ASN A 255 14.54 36.72 2.62
C ASN A 255 15.90 36.17 2.16
N PRO A 256 16.87 37.03 1.82
CA PRO A 256 18.17 36.62 1.28
C PRO A 256 19.05 35.84 2.27
N LYS A 257 18.61 35.68 3.54
CA LYS A 257 19.25 34.79 4.51
C LYS A 257 18.84 33.32 4.35
N ILE A 258 17.77 33.03 3.61
CA ILE A 258 17.36 31.67 3.27
C ILE A 258 18.27 31.17 2.16
N ILE A 259 18.96 30.05 2.41
CA ILE A 259 19.78 29.35 1.44
C ILE A 259 18.99 28.13 0.96
N GLN A 260 19.17 27.79 -0.31
CA GLN A 260 18.54 26.62 -0.90
C GLN A 260 18.97 25.33 -0.19
N ASN A 261 18.07 24.33 -0.16
CA ASN A 261 18.40 22.99 0.29
C ASN A 261 19.47 22.35 -0.60
N ASN A 262 20.29 21.48 -0.03
CA ASN A 262 21.40 20.85 -0.75
C ASN A 262 20.92 20.16 -2.04
N GLY A 263 21.61 20.42 -3.16
CA GLY A 263 21.31 19.82 -4.47
C GLY A 263 20.27 20.56 -5.33
N TYR A 264 19.70 21.66 -4.84
CA TYR A 264 18.74 22.50 -5.58
C TYR A 264 19.28 23.91 -5.89
#